data_AF-A0A6L9AAF5-F1
#
_entry.id   AF-A0A6L9AAF5-F1
#
_cell.length_a   1.000
_cell.length_b   1.000
_cell.length_c   1.000
_cell.angle_alpha   90.00
_cell.angle_beta   90.00
_cell.angle_gamma   90.00
#
_symmetry.space_group_name_H-M   'P 1'
#
loop_
_entity.id
_entity.type
_entity.pdbx_description
1 polymer ?
#
loop_
_entity_poly.entity_id
_entity_poly.type
_entity_poly.pdbx_seq_one_letter_code
_entity_poly.pdbx_strand_id
1 'polypeptide(L)'
;GIGPYTGPKVHNSSCPVPVATYDISWSEDYVAHSKVLSLSSTGGTIEKTLPTFLMESGKLCDGSVMDDRGAYCRFVAQMITFSTSGCDSSQVTVTPNPYPITDKRLHDMVVRVDTSSRQPIDSTCRFQYTLNEL
;
A
#
# COMPACT_ATOMS: atom_id res chain seq x y z
N GLY A 1 -33.35 43.37 27.88
CA GLY A 1 -31.96 43.17 27.43
C GLY A 1 -31.89 41.84 26.74
N ILE A 2 -31.48 41.80 25.47
CA ILE A 2 -31.35 40.56 24.71
C ILE A 2 -29.95 40.02 25.03
N GLY A 3 -29.89 38.84 25.67
CA GLY A 3 -28.62 38.20 26.02
C GLY A 3 -27.82 37.82 24.77
N PRO A 4 -26.47 37.70 24.87
CA PRO A 4 -25.64 37.43 23.71
C PRO A 4 -25.97 36.06 23.12
N TYR A 5 -26.25 36.03 21.82
CA TYR A 5 -26.44 34.81 21.06
C TYR A 5 -25.09 34.09 20.93
N THR A 6 -25.00 32.87 21.46
CA THR A 6 -23.83 32.00 21.28
C THR A 6 -24.09 31.08 20.10
N GLY A 7 -23.44 31.38 18.97
CA GLY A 7 -23.50 30.52 17.77
C GLY A 7 -22.86 29.14 17.99
N PRO A 8 -23.18 28.15 17.16
CA PRO A 8 -22.56 26.83 17.23
C PRO A 8 -21.04 26.92 17.09
N LYS A 9 -20.30 26.06 17.81
CA LYS A 9 -18.85 25.92 17.63
C LYS A 9 -18.58 25.52 16.17
N VAL A 10 -17.85 26.36 15.45
CA VAL A 10 -17.36 26.04 14.11
C VAL A 10 -16.38 24.87 14.26
N HIS A 11 -16.79 23.69 13.82
CA HIS A 11 -15.86 22.60 13.57
C HIS A 11 -15.22 22.87 12.21
N ASN A 12 -14.06 23.52 12.20
CA ASN A 12 -13.28 23.68 10.98
C ASN A 12 -12.63 22.32 10.66
N SER A 13 -13.29 21.49 9.86
CA SER A 13 -12.67 20.32 9.24
C SER A 13 -11.97 20.76 7.96
N SER A 14 -10.87 21.48 8.10
CA SER A 14 -9.98 21.76 6.97
C SER A 14 -8.68 21.05 7.20
N CYS A 15 -8.52 19.91 6.54
CA CYS A 15 -7.23 19.40 6.09
C CYS A 15 -7.41 18.71 4.73
N PRO A 16 -7.48 19.45 3.60
CA PRO A 16 -7.12 18.85 2.33
C PRO A 16 -5.59 18.69 2.38
N VAL A 17 -5.14 17.59 2.95
CA VAL A 17 -3.71 17.27 2.93
C VAL A 17 -3.37 16.98 1.48
N PRO A 18 -2.36 17.63 0.88
CA PRO A 18 -2.03 17.38 -0.50
C PRO A 18 -1.67 15.91 -0.66
N VAL A 19 -2.44 15.16 -1.44
CA VAL A 19 -2.17 13.74 -1.70
C VAL A 19 -0.87 13.50 -2.45
N ALA A 20 -0.31 14.57 -3.03
CA ALA A 20 1.03 14.60 -3.57
C ALA A 20 2.14 14.20 -2.57
N THR A 21 1.84 14.05 -1.28
CA THR A 21 2.81 13.60 -0.27
C THR A 21 2.76 12.10 0.04
N TYR A 22 1.76 11.35 -0.45
CA TYR A 22 1.65 9.90 -0.16
C TYR A 22 2.21 9.04 -1.28
N ASP A 23 2.82 7.93 -0.88
CA ASP A 23 3.38 6.95 -1.80
C ASP A 23 3.24 5.52 -1.24
N ILE A 24 3.35 4.53 -2.11
CA ILE A 24 3.42 3.12 -1.73
C ILE A 24 4.81 2.60 -2.02
N SER A 25 5.41 1.97 -1.02
CA SER A 25 6.77 1.46 -1.12
C SER A 25 6.87 -0.04 -0.89
N TRP A 26 7.83 -0.67 -1.56
CA TRP A 26 8.32 -2.02 -1.26
C TRP A 26 9.32 -2.07 -0.09
N SER A 27 9.65 -0.92 0.49
CA SER A 27 10.57 -0.77 1.63
C SER A 27 9.92 0.04 2.74
N GLU A 28 10.24 -0.33 3.97
CA GLU A 28 9.83 0.42 5.17
C GLU A 28 10.64 1.72 5.33
N ASP A 29 11.87 1.76 4.81
CA ASP A 29 12.86 2.79 5.13
C ASP A 29 12.91 3.94 4.12
N TYR A 30 12.54 3.69 2.87
CA TYR A 30 12.56 4.66 1.78
C TYR A 30 11.48 4.33 0.73
N VAL A 31 11.22 5.26 -0.17
CA VAL A 31 10.24 5.07 -1.26
C VAL A 31 10.87 4.24 -2.39
N ALA A 32 10.37 3.03 -2.56
CA ALA A 32 10.74 2.11 -3.63
C ALA A 32 9.50 1.72 -4.44
N HIS A 33 9.41 2.19 -5.69
CA HIS A 33 8.26 1.91 -6.56
C HIS A 33 8.33 0.55 -7.26
N SER A 34 9.54 0.02 -7.45
CA SER A 34 9.77 -1.24 -8.15
C SER A 34 10.47 -2.27 -7.27
N LYS A 35 10.12 -3.54 -7.43
CA LYS A 35 10.79 -4.67 -6.81
C LYS A 35 11.17 -5.69 -7.87
N VAL A 36 12.45 -6.06 -7.91
CA VAL A 36 12.97 -7.12 -8.79
C VAL A 36 13.15 -8.39 -7.97
N LEU A 37 12.68 -9.51 -8.52
CA LEU A 37 12.87 -10.84 -7.95
C LEU A 37 13.76 -11.67 -8.86
N SER A 38 14.90 -12.12 -8.33
CA SER A 38 15.75 -13.11 -8.98
C SER A 38 15.52 -14.47 -8.33
N LEU A 39 14.94 -15.40 -9.08
CA LEU A 39 14.55 -16.72 -8.59
C LEU A 39 15.26 -17.82 -9.40
N SER A 40 15.68 -18.87 -8.73
CA SER A 40 16.23 -20.06 -9.38
C SER A 40 15.13 -21.11 -9.52
N SER A 41 14.98 -21.70 -10.73
CA SER A 41 14.00 -22.76 -10.97
C SER A 41 14.20 -23.91 -9.99
N THR A 42 13.09 -24.36 -9.39
CA THR A 42 13.03 -25.55 -8.54
C THR A 42 12.40 -26.74 -9.26
N GLY A 43 11.94 -26.55 -10.50
CA GLY A 43 11.12 -27.52 -11.24
C GLY A 43 9.68 -27.64 -10.73
N GLY A 44 9.24 -26.72 -9.88
CA GLY A 44 7.87 -26.62 -9.37
C GLY A 44 7.46 -25.17 -9.14
N THR A 45 6.46 -24.95 -8.29
CA THR A 45 6.01 -23.60 -7.94
C THR A 45 6.90 -22.99 -6.86
N ILE A 46 7.35 -21.76 -7.10
CA ILE A 46 8.04 -20.91 -6.13
C ILE A 46 7.04 -19.87 -5.62
N GLU A 47 7.00 -19.68 -4.31
CA GLU A 47 6.18 -18.63 -3.67
C GLU A 47 7.07 -17.64 -2.93
N LYS A 48 6.78 -16.35 -3.06
CA LYS A 48 7.44 -15.25 -2.35
C LYS A 48 6.41 -14.25 -1.87
N THR A 49 6.54 -13.86 -0.61
CA THR A 49 5.71 -12.83 0.01
C THR A 49 6.49 -11.53 0.11
N LEU A 50 5.91 -10.46 -0.42
CA LEU A 50 6.54 -9.14 -0.44
C LEU A 50 5.63 -8.10 0.22
N PRO A 51 6.04 -7.50 1.36
CA PRO A 51 5.25 -6.48 2.01
C PRO A 51 5.29 -5.17 1.22
N THR A 52 4.23 -4.39 1.36
CA THR A 52 4.13 -3.00 0.90
C THR A 52 3.83 -2.10 2.09
N PHE A 53 4.26 -0.84 2.00
CA PHE A 53 4.19 0.14 3.07
C PHE A 53 3.60 1.45 2.55
N LEU A 54 2.79 2.10 3.38
CA LEU A 54 2.33 3.46 3.12
C LEU A 54 3.42 4.44 3.56
N MET A 55 3.77 5.36 2.67
CA MET A 55 4.78 6.39 2.92
C MET A 55 4.13 7.77 2.88
N GLU A 56 4.54 8.63 3.80
CA GLU A 56 4.17 10.04 3.86
C GLU A 56 5.44 10.88 3.77
N SER A 57 5.56 11.70 2.73
CA SER A 57 6.72 12.56 2.46
C SER A 57 8.05 11.80 2.53
N GLY A 58 8.06 10.56 2.04
CA GLY A 58 9.23 9.69 2.01
C GLY A 58 9.53 8.92 3.30
N LYS A 59 8.69 9.04 4.33
CA LYS A 59 8.84 8.33 5.62
C LYS A 59 7.70 7.35 5.85
N LEU A 60 7.93 6.31 6.64
CA LEU A 60 6.90 5.34 6.98
C LEU A 60 5.70 6.02 7.65
N CYS A 61 4.51 5.82 7.06
CA CYS A 61 3.24 6.13 7.68
C CYS A 61 2.81 4.94 8.54
N ASP A 62 3.23 4.94 9.80
CA ASP A 62 3.04 3.81 10.69
C ASP A 62 1.65 3.84 11.36
N GLY A 63 0.71 3.06 10.82
CA GLY A 63 -0.64 2.92 11.37
C GLY A 63 -0.71 2.17 12.71
N SER A 64 0.36 1.51 13.13
CA SER A 64 0.42 0.77 14.39
C SER A 64 0.66 1.63 15.62
N VAL A 65 1.16 2.85 15.42
CA VAL A 65 1.38 3.80 16.51
C VAL A 65 0.04 4.40 16.94
N MET A 66 -0.25 4.38 18.25
CA MET A 66 -1.51 4.87 18.82
C MET A 66 -1.41 6.35 19.23
N ASP A 67 -0.90 7.18 18.33
CA ASP A 67 -0.84 8.64 18.46
C ASP A 67 -1.63 9.32 17.30
N ASP A 68 -1.63 10.65 17.28
CA ASP A 68 -2.33 11.43 16.25
C ASP A 68 -1.78 11.15 14.84
N ARG A 69 -0.47 10.91 14.72
CA ARG A 69 0.17 10.60 13.44
C ARG A 69 -0.28 9.24 12.91
N GLY A 70 -0.26 8.22 13.76
CA GLY A 70 -0.73 6.89 13.42
C GLY A 70 -2.25 6.86 13.16
N ALA A 71 -3.04 7.68 13.88
CA ALA A 71 -4.46 7.85 13.58
C ALA A 71 -4.70 8.38 12.16
N TYR A 72 -3.87 9.33 11.75
CA TYR A 72 -3.93 9.88 10.41
C TYR A 72 -3.47 8.87 9.34
N CYS A 73 -2.38 8.12 9.59
CA CYS A 73 -1.96 7.02 8.72
C CYS A 73 -3.05 5.94 8.54
N ARG A 74 -3.78 5.60 9.61
CA ARG A 74 -4.92 4.68 9.54
C ARG A 74 -6.03 5.20 8.64
N PHE A 75 -6.36 6.49 8.77
CA PHE A 75 -7.37 7.13 7.95
C PHE A 75 -7.00 7.11 6.46
N VAL A 76 -5.76 7.46 6.12
CA VAL A 76 -5.26 7.40 4.74
C VAL A 76 -5.28 5.96 4.23
N ALA A 77 -4.84 4.98 5.03
CA ALA A 77 -4.85 3.57 4.65
C ALA A 77 -6.25 3.04 4.31
N GLN A 78 -7.31 3.54 4.97
CA GLN A 78 -8.71 3.18 4.65
C GLN A 78 -9.18 3.72 3.30
N MET A 79 -8.57 4.78 2.78
CA MET A 79 -8.94 5.41 1.51
C MET A 79 -8.22 4.80 0.31
N ILE A 80 -7.27 3.89 0.54
CA ILE A 80 -6.48 3.27 -0.50
C ILE A 80 -7.26 2.12 -1.13
N THR A 81 -7.42 2.19 -2.45
CA THR A 81 -7.94 1.08 -3.26
C THR A 81 -6.81 0.44 -4.04
N PHE A 82 -6.73 -0.89 -3.98
CA PHE A 82 -5.80 -1.69 -4.75
C PHE A 82 -6.45 -2.22 -6.03
N SER A 83 -5.75 -2.13 -7.15
CA SER A 83 -6.08 -2.83 -8.39
C SER A 83 -4.84 -3.46 -9.02
N THR A 84 -5.03 -4.55 -9.76
CA THR A 84 -3.97 -5.27 -10.47
C THR A 84 -4.31 -5.38 -11.95
N SER A 85 -3.34 -5.16 -12.82
CA SER A 85 -3.46 -5.45 -14.25
C SER A 85 -2.94 -6.85 -14.61
N GLY A 86 -2.43 -7.59 -13.62
CA GLY A 86 -1.83 -8.91 -13.82
C GLY A 86 -0.35 -8.85 -14.23
N CYS A 87 0.15 -10.01 -14.63
CA CYS A 87 1.53 -10.25 -15.03
C CYS A 87 1.61 -10.59 -16.53
N ASP A 88 2.71 -10.22 -17.17
CA ASP A 88 2.92 -10.47 -18.60
C ASP A 88 3.04 -11.98 -18.93
N SER A 89 3.46 -12.82 -17.98
CA SER A 89 3.53 -14.28 -18.12
C SER A 89 2.42 -14.99 -17.35
N SER A 90 1.78 -15.98 -17.98
CA SER A 90 0.77 -16.85 -17.36
C SER A 90 1.34 -17.80 -16.30
N GLN A 91 2.67 -18.00 -16.29
CA GLN A 91 3.36 -18.79 -15.26
C GLN A 91 3.54 -17.99 -13.96
N VAL A 92 3.23 -16.69 -13.97
CA VAL A 92 3.38 -15.79 -12.82
C VAL A 92 2.01 -15.28 -12.40
N THR A 93 1.71 -15.43 -11.11
CA THR A 93 0.49 -14.87 -10.50
C THR A 93 0.88 -14.07 -9.26
N VAL A 94 0.14 -13.01 -8.98
CA VAL A 94 0.33 -12.20 -7.78
C VAL A 94 -1.00 -11.95 -7.12
N THR A 95 -1.07 -12.32 -5.84
CA THR A 95 -2.27 -12.17 -5.02
C THR A 95 -1.98 -11.19 -3.88
N PRO A 96 -2.73 -10.07 -3.76
CA PRO A 96 -2.61 -9.16 -2.65
C PRO A 96 -3.33 -9.72 -1.40
N ASN A 97 -2.67 -9.66 -0.24
CA ASN A 97 -3.26 -9.97 1.06
C ASN A 97 -3.23 -8.72 1.93
N PRO A 98 -4.37 -8.07 2.24
CA PRO A 98 -4.41 -6.84 3.02
C PRO A 98 -4.08 -7.10 4.50
N TYR A 99 -3.40 -6.16 5.12
CA TYR A 99 -3.24 -6.09 6.57
C TYR A 99 -4.31 -5.21 7.21
N PRO A 100 -4.61 -5.40 8.51
CA PRO A 100 -5.39 -4.44 9.28
C PRO A 100 -4.74 -3.05 9.22
N ILE A 101 -5.54 -1.99 9.20
CA ILE A 101 -5.05 -0.60 9.17
C ILE A 101 -4.15 -0.25 10.38
N THR A 102 -4.26 -1.00 11.46
CA THR A 102 -3.42 -0.88 12.66
C THR A 102 -2.06 -1.57 12.52
N ASP A 103 -1.74 -2.16 11.37
CA ASP A 103 -0.39 -2.63 11.03
C ASP A 103 0.37 -1.52 10.30
N LYS A 104 1.70 -1.61 10.31
CA LYS A 104 2.57 -0.73 9.50
C LYS A 104 2.65 -1.16 8.04
N ARG A 105 2.34 -2.43 7.75
CA ARG A 105 2.26 -3.00 6.41
C ARG A 105 0.86 -2.77 5.84
N LEU A 106 0.80 -2.55 4.53
CA LEU A 106 -0.45 -2.32 3.82
C LEU A 106 -0.99 -3.62 3.21
N HIS A 107 -0.20 -4.26 2.34
CA HIS A 107 -0.50 -5.58 1.77
C HIS A 107 0.76 -6.42 1.71
N ASP A 108 0.58 -7.74 1.83
CA ASP A 108 1.54 -8.73 1.35
C ASP A 108 1.19 -9.13 -0.09
N MET A 109 2.12 -8.92 -1.00
CA MET A 109 2.03 -9.40 -2.37
C MET A 109 2.60 -10.81 -2.44
N VAL A 110 1.73 -11.79 -2.56
CA VAL A 110 2.10 -13.20 -2.70
C VAL A 110 2.34 -13.48 -4.17
N VAL A 111 3.61 -13.53 -4.56
CA VAL A 111 4.06 -13.86 -5.92
C VAL A 111 4.25 -15.36 -6.03
N ARG A 112 3.55 -15.99 -6.96
CA ARG A 112 3.71 -17.41 -7.29
C ARG A 112 4.22 -17.55 -8.72
N VAL A 113 5.29 -18.31 -8.90
CA VAL A 113 5.94 -18.57 -10.18
C VAL A 113 5.99 -20.07 -10.41
N ASP A 114 5.33 -20.56 -11.45
CA ASP A 114 5.45 -21.95 -11.89
C ASP A 114 6.70 -22.13 -12.76
N THR A 115 7.68 -22.86 -12.25
CA THR A 115 8.94 -23.14 -12.96
C THR A 115 9.02 -24.58 -13.49
N SER A 116 7.90 -25.30 -13.54
CA SER A 116 7.84 -26.70 -14.00
C SER A 116 8.27 -26.88 -15.45
N SER A 117 8.08 -25.86 -16.30
CA SER A 117 8.54 -25.83 -17.70
C SER A 117 10.07 -25.87 -17.84
N ARG A 118 10.80 -25.51 -16.77
CA ARG A 118 12.28 -25.36 -16.73
C ARG A 118 12.84 -24.41 -17.80
N GLN A 119 11.99 -23.58 -18.39
CA GLN A 119 12.40 -22.53 -19.31
C GLN A 119 12.67 -21.23 -18.53
N PRO A 120 13.52 -20.33 -19.05
CA PRO A 120 13.66 -18.99 -18.50
C PRO A 120 12.30 -18.26 -18.53
N ILE A 121 11.98 -17.60 -17.43
CA ILE A 121 10.76 -16.78 -17.29
C ILE A 121 11.21 -15.35 -17.04
N ASP A 122 10.76 -14.44 -17.90
CA ASP A 122 10.81 -13.00 -17.66
C ASP A 122 9.37 -12.47 -17.67
N SER A 123 9.00 -11.72 -16.63
CA SER A 123 7.63 -11.27 -16.44
C SER A 123 7.60 -10.02 -15.59
N THR A 124 6.86 -9.01 -16.06
CA THR A 124 6.53 -7.83 -15.27
C THR A 124 5.10 -7.95 -14.75
N CYS A 125 4.89 -7.70 -13.46
CA CYS A 125 3.55 -7.59 -12.86
C CYS A 125 3.30 -6.12 -12.50
N ARG A 126 2.13 -5.60 -12.86
CA ARG A 126 1.79 -4.19 -12.63
C ARG A 126 0.57 -4.08 -11.71
N PHE A 127 0.67 -3.16 -10.77
CA PHE A 127 -0.33 -2.90 -9.75
C PHE A 127 -0.54 -1.40 -9.64
N GLN A 128 -1.72 -1.00 -9.22
CA GLN A 128 -2.07 0.39 -9.00
C GLN A 128 -2.71 0.53 -7.64
N TYR A 129 -2.23 1.51 -6.90
CA TYR A 129 -2.86 2.01 -5.69
C TYR A 129 -3.48 3.36 -6.01
N THR A 130 -4.76 3.50 -5.73
CA THR A 130 -5.49 4.76 -5.90
C THR A 130 -5.90 5.25 -4.53
N LEU A 131 -5.52 6.47 -4.18
CA LEU A 131 -6.03 7.12 -2.98
C LEU A 131 -7.32 7.86 -3.36
N ASN A 132 -8.43 7.42 -2.78
CA ASN A 132 -9.72 8.06 -3.03
C ASN A 132 -9.83 9.28 -2.12
N GLU A 133 -9.51 10.46 -2.64
CA GLU A 133 -9.83 11.73 -1.97
C GLU A 133 -11.35 11.93 -2.00
N LEU A 134 -11.92 12.25 -0.84
CA LEU A 134 -13.31 12.68 -0.69
C LEU A 134 -13.49 14.13 -1.14
#